data_AF-A0A6N7GDZ8-F1
#
_entry.id   AF-A0A6N7GDZ8-F1
#
_cell.length_a   1.000
_cell.length_b   1.000
_cell.length_c   1.000
_cell.angle_alpha   90.00
_cell.angle_beta   90.00
_cell.angle_gamma   90.00
#
_symmetry.space_group_name_H-M   'P 1'
#
loop_
_entity.id
_entity.type
_entity.pdbx_description
1 polymer ?
#
loop_
_entity_poly.entity_id
_entity_poly.type
_entity_poly.pdbx_seq_one_letter_code
_entity_poly.pdbx_strand_id
1 'polypeptide(L)'
;MPAGAERRARRVQPSAAGRAGPGIAPRRPVGTPGTGVVAMRSIYVGTIAAMTGLALLSLTGPVAATAAAPASTDATTESAATGGVVVNEFAPSVPIWPVNEFVELRNTGEQTVALGGWELVACLSPTAWKVAVRFPSGAEIPPGGYLLLTHLDWAEAFGPSPDYFYDVEVPEDGGWLLFDPWSGYADGVGLGSGLACTEGEPAPKCDWVADEAVTRDEQGKDTDDNSVDFTCRPRTPGF
;
A
#
# COMPACT_ATOMS: atom_id res chain seq x y z
N MET A 1 16.19 -62.36 51.38
CA MET A 1 15.27 -62.47 52.54
C MET A 1 15.71 -61.45 53.59
N PRO A 2 14.83 -60.64 54.19
CA PRO A 2 13.63 -60.01 53.60
C PRO A 2 13.40 -58.54 54.06
N ALA A 3 12.29 -57.99 53.53
CA ALA A 3 11.36 -57.01 54.14
C ALA A 3 11.72 -55.51 54.12
N GLY A 4 10.78 -54.59 53.87
CA GLY A 4 9.34 -54.73 53.67
C GLY A 4 8.73 -53.45 53.10
N ALA A 5 7.65 -53.63 52.36
CA ALA A 5 6.75 -52.55 51.94
C ALA A 5 5.87 -52.13 53.11
N GLU A 6 5.41 -50.88 53.16
CA GLU A 6 4.09 -50.58 53.71
C GLU A 6 3.47 -49.31 53.10
N ARG A 7 2.23 -49.51 52.61
CA ARG A 7 1.27 -48.50 52.15
C ARG A 7 0.44 -47.99 53.34
N ARG A 8 -0.22 -46.84 53.13
CA ARG A 8 -1.44 -46.27 53.78
C ARG A 8 -1.13 -44.96 54.53
N ALA A 9 -2.00 -43.96 54.58
CA ALA A 9 -3.40 -43.80 54.16
C ALA A 9 -3.70 -42.29 53.95
N ARG A 10 -4.71 -42.01 53.12
CA ARG A 10 -5.47 -40.75 53.16
C ARG A 10 -6.06 -40.54 54.56
N ARG A 11 -5.94 -39.33 55.09
CA ARG A 11 -6.87 -38.78 56.09
C ARG A 11 -7.23 -37.34 55.73
N VAL A 12 -8.53 -37.14 55.58
CA VAL A 12 -9.25 -35.86 55.42
C VAL A 12 -9.40 -35.20 56.79
N GLN A 13 -9.36 -33.86 56.85
CA GLN A 13 -10.16 -32.94 57.70
C GLN A 13 -9.53 -31.52 57.71
N PRO A 14 -10.22 -30.45 58.16
CA PRO A 14 -11.56 -29.97 57.79
C PRO A 14 -11.56 -28.48 57.36
N SER A 15 -12.74 -28.02 56.91
CA SER A 15 -13.08 -26.66 56.50
C SER A 15 -13.08 -25.64 57.66
N ALA A 16 -12.61 -24.41 57.42
CA ALA A 16 -13.04 -23.21 58.15
C ALA A 16 -12.83 -21.91 57.33
N ALA A 17 -13.98 -21.31 57.02
CA ALA A 17 -14.35 -19.93 56.73
C ALA A 17 -13.30 -18.79 56.71
N GLY A 18 -13.49 -17.89 55.73
CA GLY A 18 -13.66 -16.47 56.04
C GLY A 18 -12.68 -15.48 55.41
N ARG A 19 -12.92 -15.07 54.15
CA ARG A 19 -12.59 -13.69 53.72
C ARG A 19 -13.54 -13.24 52.62
N ALA A 20 -14.31 -12.20 52.93
CA ALA A 20 -15.25 -11.55 52.03
C ALA A 20 -14.51 -10.87 50.87
N GLY A 21 -14.85 -11.26 49.64
CA GLY A 21 -14.47 -10.54 48.42
C GLY A 21 -15.46 -9.40 48.13
N PRO A 22 -15.05 -8.38 47.36
CA PRO A 22 -15.92 -7.24 47.04
C PRO A 22 -17.08 -7.67 46.14
N GLY A 23 -18.26 -7.08 46.40
CA GLY A 23 -19.53 -7.43 45.78
C GLY A 23 -19.55 -7.24 44.26
N ILE A 24 -20.11 -8.24 43.57
CA ILE A 24 -20.44 -8.19 42.15
C ILE A 24 -21.71 -7.35 41.98
N ALA A 25 -21.60 -6.21 41.30
CA ALA A 25 -22.75 -5.43 40.86
C ALA A 25 -23.51 -6.15 39.71
N PRO A 26 -24.85 -6.04 39.63
CA PRO A 26 -25.63 -6.67 38.58
C PRO A 26 -25.34 -6.04 37.20
N ARG A 27 -25.15 -6.91 36.20
CA ARG A 27 -24.91 -6.55 34.80
C ARG A 27 -26.13 -5.82 34.21
N ARG A 28 -25.90 -4.65 33.62
CA ARG A 28 -26.88 -3.95 32.77
C ARG A 28 -27.10 -4.73 31.46
N PRO A 29 -28.33 -4.77 30.92
CA PRO A 29 -28.60 -5.38 29.62
C PRO A 29 -27.89 -4.60 28.50
N VAL A 30 -27.27 -5.37 27.59
CA VAL A 30 -26.59 -4.90 26.38
C VAL A 30 -27.64 -4.33 25.42
N GLY A 31 -27.47 -3.06 25.05
CA GLY A 31 -28.25 -2.41 24.00
C GLY A 31 -27.80 -2.90 22.62
N THR A 32 -28.77 -3.21 21.77
CA THR A 32 -28.62 -3.63 20.38
C THR A 32 -27.95 -2.54 19.54
N PRO A 33 -26.90 -2.83 18.74
CA PRO A 33 -26.38 -1.88 17.77
C PRO A 33 -27.38 -1.71 16.63
N GLY A 34 -27.83 -0.47 16.42
CA GLY A 34 -28.72 -0.09 15.33
C GLY A 34 -28.03 -0.25 13.97
N THR A 35 -28.74 -0.89 13.05
CA THR A 35 -28.48 -0.88 11.61
C THR A 35 -28.58 0.55 11.08
N GLY A 36 -27.44 1.19 10.83
CA GLY A 36 -27.34 2.49 10.20
C GLY A 36 -26.48 2.41 8.95
N VAL A 37 -26.99 1.78 7.89
CA VAL A 37 -26.37 1.84 6.56
C VAL A 37 -26.83 3.15 5.92
N VAL A 38 -26.03 4.22 6.03
CA VAL A 38 -26.29 5.46 5.27
C VAL A 38 -25.71 5.28 3.88
N ALA A 39 -26.55 4.85 2.95
CA ALA A 39 -26.24 4.84 1.53
C ALA A 39 -26.20 6.28 1.01
N MET A 40 -25.01 6.81 0.76
CA MET A 40 -24.85 8.13 0.12
C MET A 40 -24.89 7.94 -1.41
N ARG A 41 -26.10 7.93 -1.98
CA ARG A 41 -26.30 8.03 -3.43
C ARG A 41 -26.30 9.50 -3.83
N SER A 42 -25.20 9.99 -4.39
CA SER A 42 -25.18 11.29 -5.08
C SER A 42 -25.92 11.16 -6.41
N ILE A 43 -27.07 11.83 -6.51
CA ILE A 43 -27.82 12.01 -7.75
C ILE A 43 -27.35 13.33 -8.36
N TYR A 44 -26.64 13.28 -9.49
CA TYR A 44 -26.34 14.46 -10.29
C TYR A 44 -27.60 14.87 -11.07
N VAL A 45 -28.27 15.95 -10.65
CA VAL A 45 -29.36 16.56 -11.41
C VAL A 45 -28.74 17.62 -12.32
N GLY A 46 -28.41 17.23 -13.55
CA GLY A 46 -28.04 18.16 -14.62
C GLY A 46 -29.21 18.35 -15.59
N THR A 47 -30.04 19.35 -15.37
CA THR A 47 -31.01 19.82 -16.38
C THR A 47 -30.29 20.73 -17.37
N ILE A 48 -30.14 20.30 -18.63
CA ILE A 48 -29.75 21.19 -19.73
C ILE A 48 -31.04 21.64 -20.42
N ALA A 49 -31.38 22.91 -20.23
CA ALA A 49 -32.44 23.56 -20.99
C ALA A 49 -31.97 23.90 -22.40
N ALA A 50 -32.82 23.60 -23.38
CA ALA A 50 -32.63 23.85 -24.80
C ALA A 50 -32.62 25.34 -25.14
N MET A 51 -31.85 25.72 -26.17
CA MET A 51 -32.27 26.77 -27.10
C MET A 51 -31.84 26.45 -28.53
N THR A 52 -32.83 26.10 -29.34
CA THR A 52 -32.83 26.23 -30.79
C THR A 52 -32.91 27.71 -31.17
N GLY A 53 -31.96 28.20 -31.95
CA GLY A 53 -32.00 29.53 -32.57
C GLY A 53 -31.45 29.46 -33.99
N LEU A 54 -32.35 29.44 -34.97
CA LEU A 54 -32.06 29.56 -36.39
C LEU A 54 -32.12 31.04 -36.78
N ALA A 55 -31.07 31.62 -37.35
CA ALA A 55 -31.13 32.93 -38.01
C ALA A 55 -30.13 33.01 -39.18
N LEU A 56 -30.58 33.67 -40.24
CA LEU A 56 -30.08 33.64 -41.62
C LEU A 56 -28.91 34.61 -41.93
N LEU A 57 -28.09 34.13 -42.87
CA LEU A 57 -27.23 34.76 -43.90
C LEU A 57 -27.01 36.29 -44.03
N SER A 58 -25.76 36.61 -44.44
CA SER A 58 -25.22 37.79 -45.18
C SER A 58 -24.57 38.87 -44.28
N LEU A 59 -23.46 39.56 -44.59
CA LEU A 59 -22.71 39.88 -45.82
C LEU A 59 -21.19 39.95 -45.54
N THR A 60 -20.39 39.79 -46.59
CA THR A 60 -18.93 39.93 -46.67
C THR A 60 -18.40 41.32 -46.30
N GLY A 61 -17.29 41.37 -45.55
CA GLY A 61 -16.39 42.52 -45.48
C GLY A 61 -15.10 42.17 -44.72
N PRO A 62 -13.89 42.47 -45.22
CA PRO A 62 -12.66 42.25 -44.47
C PRO A 62 -12.37 43.49 -43.62
N VAL A 63 -12.36 43.33 -42.29
CA VAL A 63 -11.74 44.31 -41.40
C VAL A 63 -10.36 43.78 -41.05
N ALA A 64 -9.32 44.40 -41.61
CA ALA A 64 -7.96 44.21 -41.18
C ALA A 64 -7.81 44.78 -39.76
N ALA A 65 -7.71 43.91 -38.77
CA ALA A 65 -7.37 44.26 -37.40
C ALA A 65 -6.04 43.59 -37.04
N THR A 66 -4.96 44.35 -37.12
CA THR A 66 -3.71 44.05 -36.40
C THR A 66 -3.99 44.13 -34.90
N ALA A 67 -4.11 42.98 -34.25
CA ALA A 67 -4.07 42.85 -32.81
C ALA A 67 -2.89 41.94 -32.45
N ALA A 68 -1.83 42.55 -31.91
CA ALA A 68 -0.80 41.83 -31.17
C ALA A 68 -1.46 41.29 -29.89
N ALA A 69 -1.63 39.98 -29.80
CA ALA A 69 -2.03 39.32 -28.57
C ALA A 69 -0.81 39.21 -27.63
N PRO A 70 -0.95 39.42 -26.32
CA PRO A 70 0.08 39.01 -25.37
C PRO A 70 0.18 37.48 -25.44
N ALA A 71 1.41 36.96 -25.50
CA ALA A 71 1.66 35.54 -25.29
C ALA A 71 1.25 35.23 -23.83
N SER A 72 0.06 34.68 -23.66
CA SER A 72 -0.32 33.99 -22.44
C SER A 72 0.58 32.75 -22.36
N THR A 73 1.55 32.76 -21.46
CA THR A 73 2.18 31.54 -20.96
C THR A 73 1.10 30.80 -20.18
N ASP A 74 0.25 30.07 -20.90
CA ASP A 74 -0.66 29.11 -20.32
C ASP A 74 0.22 27.96 -19.86
N ALA A 75 0.73 28.06 -18.63
CA ALA A 75 1.29 26.92 -17.92
C ALA A 75 0.12 25.97 -17.70
N THR A 76 -0.11 25.12 -18.70
CA THR A 76 -1.01 24.00 -18.60
C THR A 76 -0.49 23.20 -17.40
N THR A 77 -1.25 23.24 -16.31
CA THR A 77 -1.04 22.32 -15.20
C THR A 77 -1.39 20.96 -15.77
N GLU A 78 -0.39 20.33 -16.37
CA GLU A 78 -0.46 18.97 -16.84
C GLU A 78 -0.70 18.13 -15.59
N SER A 79 -1.95 17.71 -15.45
CA SER A 79 -2.30 16.60 -14.57
C SER A 79 -1.47 15.42 -15.05
N ALA A 80 -0.28 15.23 -14.44
CA ALA A 80 0.50 14.02 -14.61
C ALA A 80 -0.46 12.86 -14.38
N ALA A 81 -0.69 12.05 -15.42
CA ALA A 81 -1.54 10.89 -15.29
C ALA A 81 -0.93 10.03 -14.18
N THR A 82 -1.67 9.83 -13.09
CA THR A 82 -1.28 8.90 -12.03
C THR A 82 -1.50 7.47 -12.49
N GLY A 83 -0.72 7.04 -13.47
CA GLY A 83 -0.69 5.67 -13.96
C GLY A 83 0.71 5.43 -14.49
N GLY A 84 1.61 5.02 -13.60
CA GLY A 84 2.99 4.81 -13.99
C GLY A 84 3.87 4.33 -12.85
N VAL A 85 3.71 4.84 -11.62
CA VAL A 85 4.56 4.37 -10.53
C VAL A 85 3.98 3.11 -9.92
N VAL A 86 4.74 2.02 -10.00
CA VAL A 86 4.41 0.70 -9.47
C VAL A 86 5.48 0.23 -8.50
N VAL A 87 5.11 -0.66 -7.59
CA VAL A 87 6.04 -1.57 -6.90
C VAL A 87 6.57 -2.56 -7.95
N ASN A 88 7.87 -2.48 -8.23
CA ASN A 88 8.53 -3.24 -9.29
C ASN A 88 9.13 -4.54 -8.79
N GLU A 89 9.84 -4.46 -7.67
CA GLU A 89 10.56 -5.58 -7.08
C GLU A 89 10.59 -5.45 -5.57
N PHE A 90 10.41 -6.54 -4.83
CA PHE A 90 10.65 -6.52 -3.39
C PHE A 90 10.99 -7.89 -2.82
N ALA A 91 11.65 -7.89 -1.67
CA ALA A 91 11.82 -9.05 -0.81
C ALA A 91 11.48 -8.65 0.63
N PRO A 92 10.62 -9.41 1.34
CA PRO A 92 10.25 -9.13 2.72
C PRO A 92 11.41 -9.47 3.69
N SER A 93 11.26 -9.07 4.95
CA SER A 93 12.18 -9.52 6.01
C SER A 93 12.00 -11.01 6.26
N VAL A 94 13.11 -11.75 6.31
CA VAL A 94 13.13 -13.17 6.64
C VAL A 94 13.99 -13.45 7.87
N PRO A 95 13.62 -14.42 8.74
CA PRO A 95 14.32 -14.65 10.01
C PRO A 95 15.82 -14.93 9.90
N ILE A 96 16.27 -15.45 8.75
CA ILE A 96 17.68 -15.78 8.50
C ILE A 96 18.49 -14.54 8.11
N TRP A 97 17.83 -13.53 7.51
CA TRP A 97 18.44 -12.30 6.99
C TRP A 97 17.51 -11.10 7.19
N PRO A 98 17.23 -10.69 8.44
CA PRO A 98 16.20 -9.67 8.71
C PRO A 98 16.53 -8.29 8.15
N VAL A 99 17.81 -8.04 7.81
CA VAL A 99 18.34 -6.77 7.29
C VAL A 99 18.36 -6.68 5.76
N ASN A 100 17.84 -7.70 5.08
CA ASN A 100 17.91 -7.85 3.62
C ASN A 100 16.62 -7.43 2.90
N GLU A 101 15.70 -6.81 3.64
CA GLU A 101 14.43 -6.33 3.11
C GLU A 101 14.63 -5.09 2.23
N PHE A 102 13.98 -5.08 1.07
CA PHE A 102 13.93 -3.93 0.18
C PHE A 102 12.63 -3.91 -0.61
N VAL A 103 12.30 -2.74 -1.13
CA VAL A 103 11.27 -2.53 -2.14
C VAL A 103 11.76 -1.51 -3.14
N GLU A 104 11.53 -1.79 -4.40
CA GLU A 104 11.86 -0.94 -5.52
C GLU A 104 10.57 -0.43 -6.17
N LEU A 105 10.52 0.87 -6.38
CA LEU A 105 9.46 1.51 -7.17
C LEU A 105 9.99 1.79 -8.56
N ARG A 106 9.10 1.74 -9.56
CA ARG A 106 9.43 2.09 -10.93
C ARG A 106 8.36 2.97 -11.55
N ASN A 107 8.77 3.99 -12.29
CA ASN A 107 7.88 4.74 -13.16
C ASN A 107 7.82 4.10 -14.56
N THR A 108 6.72 3.44 -14.90
CA THR A 108 6.43 2.81 -16.20
C THR A 108 5.87 3.80 -17.22
N GLY A 109 5.57 5.03 -16.80
CA GLY A 109 5.07 6.09 -17.67
C GLY A 109 6.17 6.79 -18.48
N GLU A 110 5.73 7.65 -19.40
CA GLU A 110 6.62 8.42 -20.30
C GLU A 110 6.99 9.81 -19.74
N GLN A 111 6.46 10.20 -18.58
CA GLN A 111 6.69 11.50 -17.95
C GLN A 111 7.26 11.34 -16.54
N THR A 112 8.05 12.30 -16.08
CA THR A 112 8.52 12.34 -14.69
C THR A 112 7.32 12.44 -13.75
N VAL A 113 7.29 11.59 -12.73
CA VAL A 113 6.24 11.62 -11.70
C VAL A 113 6.79 12.26 -10.44
N ALA A 114 6.16 13.35 -9.99
CA ALA A 114 6.46 13.96 -8.70
C ALA A 114 5.79 13.16 -7.57
N LEU A 115 6.59 12.71 -6.60
CA LEU A 115 6.15 11.90 -5.47
C LEU A 115 5.93 12.70 -4.20
N GLY A 116 6.10 14.02 -4.20
CA GLY A 116 6.00 14.82 -2.98
C GLY A 116 4.67 14.61 -2.23
N GLY A 117 4.72 14.01 -1.04
CA GLY A 117 3.54 13.69 -0.25
C GLY A 117 2.91 12.31 -0.50
N TRP A 118 3.41 11.55 -1.48
CA TRP A 118 3.09 10.13 -1.64
C TRP A 118 3.54 9.35 -0.40
N GLU A 119 2.88 8.22 -0.16
CA GLU A 119 3.19 7.32 0.94
C GLU A 119 3.45 5.91 0.43
N LEU A 120 4.57 5.33 0.86
CA LEU A 120 4.79 3.89 0.81
C LEU A 120 4.34 3.31 2.16
N VAL A 121 3.42 2.37 2.11
CA VAL A 121 2.76 1.78 3.28
C VAL A 121 3.06 0.29 3.32
N ALA A 122 3.61 -0.18 4.44
CA ALA A 122 3.80 -1.59 4.72
C ALA A 122 2.49 -2.21 5.21
N CYS A 123 2.02 -3.26 4.54
CA CYS A 123 0.96 -4.13 5.05
C CYS A 123 1.56 -5.23 5.92
N LEU A 124 1.15 -5.29 7.18
CA LEU A 124 1.68 -6.25 8.14
C LEU A 124 0.72 -7.42 8.39
N SER A 125 -0.58 -7.18 8.23
CA SER A 125 -1.65 -8.18 8.30
C SER A 125 -2.94 -7.61 7.68
N PRO A 126 -4.02 -8.39 7.54
CA PRO A 126 -5.31 -7.88 7.05
C PRO A 126 -5.87 -6.67 7.82
N THR A 127 -5.42 -6.44 9.05
CA THR A 127 -5.91 -5.36 9.91
C THR A 127 -4.80 -4.45 10.45
N ALA A 128 -3.57 -4.59 9.98
CA ALA A 128 -2.44 -3.80 10.45
C ALA A 128 -1.55 -3.34 9.29
N TRP A 129 -1.22 -2.05 9.29
CA TRP A 129 -0.36 -1.40 8.32
C TRP A 129 0.41 -0.25 8.97
N LYS A 130 1.51 0.17 8.36
CA LYS A 130 2.35 1.28 8.83
C LYS A 130 2.88 2.08 7.64
N VAL A 131 2.82 3.40 7.70
CA VAL A 131 3.52 4.26 6.73
C VAL A 131 5.01 4.06 6.92
N ALA A 132 5.68 3.52 5.90
CA ALA A 132 7.11 3.27 5.90
C ALA A 132 7.89 4.51 5.47
N VAL A 133 7.44 5.15 4.38
CA VAL A 133 8.01 6.38 3.86
C VAL A 133 6.89 7.34 3.48
N ARG A 134 7.05 8.61 3.85
CA ARG A 134 6.32 9.72 3.23
C ARG A 134 7.34 10.50 2.40
N PHE A 135 7.14 10.51 1.09
CA PHE A 135 8.09 11.11 0.17
C PHE A 135 8.14 12.64 0.38
N PRO A 136 9.35 13.23 0.51
CA PRO A 136 9.49 14.65 0.75
C PRO A 136 9.09 15.46 -0.49
N SER A 137 8.82 16.74 -0.29
CA SER A 137 8.66 17.67 -1.41
C SER A 137 9.90 17.64 -2.31
N GLY A 138 9.69 17.58 -3.63
CA GLY A 138 10.75 17.47 -4.63
C GLY A 138 11.22 16.04 -4.93
N ALA A 139 10.71 15.02 -4.23
CA ALA A 139 10.89 13.64 -4.66
C ALA A 139 10.23 13.41 -6.02
N GLU A 140 10.93 12.74 -6.93
CA GLU A 140 10.45 12.43 -8.28
C GLU A 140 11.06 11.15 -8.82
N ILE A 141 10.37 10.49 -9.76
CA ILE A 141 10.92 9.38 -10.55
C ILE A 141 10.83 9.75 -12.03
N PRO A 142 11.95 9.82 -12.78
CA PRO A 142 11.92 10.08 -14.22
C PRO A 142 11.26 8.91 -14.97
N PRO A 143 10.90 9.09 -16.26
CA PRO A 143 10.36 8.01 -17.10
C PRO A 143 11.28 6.80 -17.12
N GLY A 144 10.74 5.61 -16.85
CA GLY A 144 11.52 4.36 -16.75
C GLY A 144 12.48 4.31 -15.56
N GLY A 145 12.50 5.32 -14.69
CA GLY A 145 13.37 5.39 -13.53
C GLY A 145 12.90 4.51 -12.38
N TYR A 146 13.80 4.31 -11.43
CA TYR A 146 13.61 3.47 -10.25
C TYR A 146 13.93 4.25 -8.98
N LEU A 147 13.31 3.85 -7.87
CA LEU A 147 13.75 4.22 -6.53
C LEU A 147 13.92 2.96 -5.70
N LEU A 148 15.08 2.79 -5.09
CA LEU A 148 15.35 1.72 -4.15
C LEU A 148 15.10 2.20 -2.72
N LEU A 149 14.24 1.49 -1.98
CA LEU A 149 13.94 1.74 -0.59
C LEU A 149 14.27 0.51 0.25
N THR A 150 14.93 0.70 1.39
CA THR A 150 15.39 -0.43 2.22
C THR A 150 15.14 -0.21 3.70
N HIS A 151 15.25 -1.27 4.49
CA HIS A 151 15.32 -1.13 5.94
C HIS A 151 16.55 -0.32 6.38
N LEU A 152 16.50 0.31 7.56
CA LEU A 152 17.61 1.09 8.14
C LEU A 152 18.91 0.28 8.32
N ASP A 153 18.79 -1.04 8.45
CA ASP A 153 19.92 -1.95 8.66
C ASP A 153 20.50 -2.51 7.34
N TRP A 154 20.06 -2.00 6.19
CA TRP A 154 20.56 -2.40 4.87
C TRP A 154 22.08 -2.36 4.80
N ALA A 155 22.68 -3.47 4.38
CA ALA A 155 24.11 -3.57 4.15
C ALA A 155 24.41 -3.51 2.65
N GLU A 156 25.45 -2.76 2.28
CA GLU A 156 25.92 -2.64 0.88
C GLU A 156 26.30 -3.98 0.23
N ALA A 157 26.50 -5.04 1.02
CA ALA A 157 26.70 -6.40 0.51
C ALA A 157 25.48 -6.94 -0.26
N PHE A 158 24.30 -6.34 -0.07
CA PHE A 158 23.04 -6.78 -0.66
C PHE A 158 22.58 -5.95 -1.87
N GLY A 159 23.28 -4.86 -2.19
CA GLY A 159 22.99 -4.03 -3.36
C GLY A 159 23.52 -2.60 -3.21
N PRO A 160 23.11 -1.69 -4.12
CA PRO A 160 23.59 -0.31 -4.12
C PRO A 160 23.09 0.48 -2.91
N SER A 161 23.56 1.73 -2.80
CA SER A 161 23.00 2.69 -1.83
C SER A 161 21.53 2.96 -2.15
N PRO A 162 20.62 2.87 -1.16
CA PRO A 162 19.20 3.13 -1.38
C PRO A 162 18.93 4.64 -1.48
N ASP A 163 17.83 4.99 -2.16
CA ASP A 163 17.34 6.37 -2.27
C ASP A 163 16.62 6.80 -0.98
N TYR A 164 15.93 5.87 -0.34
CA TYR A 164 15.21 6.10 0.92
C TYR A 164 15.36 4.93 1.88
N PHE A 165 15.21 5.22 3.17
CA PHE A 165 15.21 4.21 4.23
C PHE A 165 13.87 4.18 4.95
N TYR A 166 13.50 3.02 5.49
CA TYR A 166 12.37 2.82 6.39
C TYR A 166 12.74 1.98 7.61
N ASP A 167 11.92 2.09 8.65
CA ASP A 167 12.07 1.38 9.94
C ASP A 167 10.80 0.56 10.23
N VAL A 168 10.55 -0.41 9.35
CA VAL A 168 9.44 -1.37 9.46
C VAL A 168 9.90 -2.67 8.83
N GLU A 169 9.62 -3.78 9.51
CA GLU A 169 9.82 -5.12 8.97
C GLU A 169 8.52 -5.59 8.33
N VAL A 170 8.55 -5.90 7.03
CA VAL A 170 7.42 -6.55 6.35
C VAL A 170 7.53 -8.07 6.54
N PRO A 171 6.51 -8.73 7.10
CA PRO A 171 6.53 -10.18 7.29
C PRO A 171 6.46 -10.93 5.96
N GLU A 172 6.80 -12.23 5.96
CA GLU A 172 6.73 -13.11 4.78
C GLU A 172 5.32 -13.30 4.18
N ASP A 173 4.28 -12.83 4.88
CA ASP A 173 2.88 -12.79 4.47
C ASP A 173 2.36 -11.34 4.30
N GLY A 174 3.27 -10.35 4.31
CA GLY A 174 2.97 -8.93 4.21
C GLY A 174 3.01 -8.42 2.77
N GLY A 175 3.21 -7.11 2.62
CA GLY A 175 3.26 -6.47 1.32
C GLY A 175 3.41 -4.95 1.38
N TRP A 176 3.29 -4.31 0.23
CA TRP A 176 3.50 -2.89 0.03
C TRP A 176 2.31 -2.25 -0.69
N LEU A 177 1.91 -1.08 -0.22
CA LEU A 177 0.88 -0.24 -0.82
C LEU A 177 1.51 1.12 -1.15
N LEU A 178 1.32 1.58 -2.37
CA LEU A 178 1.67 2.92 -2.80
C LEU A 178 0.41 3.79 -2.83
N PHE A 179 0.48 4.93 -2.14
CA PHE A 179 -0.62 5.87 -2.03
C PHE A 179 -0.20 7.24 -2.55
N ASP A 180 -0.94 7.73 -3.55
CA ASP A 180 -0.89 9.09 -4.07
C ASP A 180 -1.90 9.96 -3.27
N PRO A 181 -1.48 11.06 -2.62
CA PRO A 181 -2.39 11.95 -1.89
C PRO A 181 -3.46 12.61 -2.77
N TRP A 182 -3.27 12.64 -4.09
CA TRP A 182 -4.20 13.25 -5.04
C TRP A 182 -5.19 12.25 -5.63
N SER A 183 -4.71 11.09 -6.10
CA SER A 183 -5.55 10.08 -6.76
C SER A 183 -5.97 8.92 -5.85
N GLY A 184 -5.28 8.72 -4.73
CA GLY A 184 -5.55 7.67 -3.75
C GLY A 184 -4.66 6.44 -3.94
N TYR A 185 -5.27 5.27 -4.03
CA TYR A 185 -4.57 4.00 -4.25
C TYR A 185 -3.87 4.03 -5.61
N ALA A 186 -2.54 3.92 -5.63
CA ALA A 186 -1.75 3.98 -6.86
C ALA A 186 -1.34 2.59 -7.37
N ASP A 187 -0.84 1.72 -6.48
CA ASP A 187 -0.47 0.33 -6.75
C ASP A 187 -0.33 -0.41 -5.41
N GLY A 188 -0.43 -1.73 -5.40
CA GLY A 188 -0.11 -2.54 -4.25
C GLY A 188 0.26 -3.97 -4.58
N VAL A 189 1.08 -4.57 -3.73
CA VAL A 189 1.41 -5.99 -3.80
C VAL A 189 1.35 -6.65 -2.43
N GLY A 190 0.71 -7.81 -2.36
CA GLY A 190 0.63 -8.62 -1.14
C GLY A 190 1.06 -10.08 -1.37
N LEU A 191 1.83 -10.63 -0.42
CA LEU A 191 2.18 -12.06 -0.35
C LEU A 191 1.11 -12.91 0.35
N GLY A 192 0.29 -12.26 1.18
CA GLY A 192 -0.83 -12.87 1.91
C GLY A 192 -2.18 -12.51 1.30
N SER A 193 -3.19 -13.35 1.56
CA SER A 193 -4.57 -13.06 1.15
C SER A 193 -5.24 -12.04 2.08
N GLY A 194 -6.05 -11.14 1.53
CA GLY A 194 -6.88 -10.21 2.31
C GLY A 194 -6.14 -9.05 2.96
N LEU A 195 -4.90 -8.77 2.52
CA LEU A 195 -4.22 -7.53 2.87
C LEU A 195 -4.80 -6.36 2.07
N ALA A 196 -4.67 -5.15 2.59
CA ALA A 196 -5.10 -3.93 1.89
C ALA A 196 -4.28 -3.63 0.61
N CYS A 197 -3.06 -4.18 0.51
CA CYS A 197 -2.18 -4.08 -0.65
C CYS A 197 -2.30 -5.25 -1.62
N THR A 198 -3.06 -6.31 -1.30
CA THR A 198 -3.19 -7.43 -2.24
C THR A 198 -4.16 -7.06 -3.34
N GLU A 199 -3.67 -6.94 -4.57
CA GLU A 199 -4.49 -6.78 -5.76
C GLU A 199 -4.76 -8.17 -6.35
N GLY A 200 -6.04 -8.47 -6.60
CA GLY A 200 -6.44 -9.79 -7.10
C GLY A 200 -5.98 -10.92 -6.17
N GLU A 201 -5.24 -11.87 -6.72
CA GLU A 201 -4.64 -12.98 -5.97
C GLU A 201 -3.20 -12.63 -5.53
N PRO A 202 -2.72 -13.15 -4.38
CA PRO A 202 -1.39 -12.82 -3.87
C PRO A 202 -0.25 -13.12 -4.84
N ALA A 203 0.79 -12.31 -4.77
CA ALA A 203 2.06 -12.57 -5.43
C ALA A 203 2.69 -13.90 -4.93
N PRO A 204 3.53 -14.56 -5.75
CA PRO A 204 4.23 -15.76 -5.31
C PRO A 204 5.20 -15.44 -4.16
N LYS A 205 5.35 -16.41 -3.24
CA LYS A 205 6.43 -16.38 -2.25
C LYS A 205 7.68 -17.01 -2.85
N CYS A 206 8.79 -16.27 -2.86
CA CYS A 206 10.02 -16.69 -3.50
C CYS A 206 10.97 -17.39 -2.54
N ASP A 207 12.03 -18.01 -3.08
CA ASP A 207 13.08 -18.60 -2.27
C ASP A 207 14.06 -17.51 -1.80
N TRP A 208 13.70 -16.88 -0.67
CA TRP A 208 14.50 -15.81 -0.06
C TRP A 208 15.91 -16.27 0.37
N VAL A 209 16.11 -17.58 0.57
CA VAL A 209 17.42 -18.14 0.93
C VAL A 209 18.29 -18.34 -0.30
N ALA A 210 17.66 -18.53 -1.46
CA ALA A 210 18.32 -18.54 -2.77
C ALA A 210 18.49 -17.14 -3.39
N ASP A 211 18.27 -16.07 -2.60
CA ASP A 211 18.44 -14.67 -3.01
C ASP A 211 17.47 -14.25 -4.15
N GLU A 212 16.25 -14.81 -4.12
CA GLU A 212 15.16 -14.42 -5.01
C GLU A 212 14.30 -13.27 -4.45
N ALA A 213 13.66 -12.54 -5.34
CA ALA A 213 12.71 -11.48 -5.06
C ALA A 213 11.44 -11.62 -5.91
N VAL A 214 10.37 -10.99 -5.43
CA VAL A 214 9.09 -10.87 -6.13
C VAL A 214 9.23 -9.74 -7.14
N THR A 215 9.18 -10.04 -8.44
CA THR A 215 9.57 -9.08 -9.49
C THR A 215 8.52 -9.02 -10.59
N ARG A 216 8.14 -7.81 -11.02
CA ARG A 216 7.38 -7.57 -12.26
C ARG A 216 8.25 -7.85 -13.50
N ASP A 217 7.66 -7.79 -14.69
CA ASP A 217 8.42 -7.85 -15.93
C ASP A 217 9.14 -6.52 -16.26
N GLU A 218 9.94 -6.53 -17.32
CA GLU A 218 10.67 -5.33 -17.77
C GLU A 218 9.76 -4.20 -18.25
N GLN A 219 8.45 -4.40 -18.38
CA GLN A 219 7.50 -3.35 -18.69
C GLN A 219 6.84 -2.80 -17.43
N GLY A 220 7.07 -3.42 -16.26
CA GLY A 220 6.37 -3.10 -15.02
C GLY A 220 4.86 -3.33 -15.19
N LYS A 221 4.50 -4.38 -15.94
CA LYS A 221 3.11 -4.68 -16.27
C LYS A 221 2.26 -4.78 -15.01
N ASP A 222 1.11 -4.12 -15.05
CA ASP A 222 0.18 -4.06 -13.95
C ASP A 222 -1.26 -4.31 -14.42
N THR A 223 -1.87 -5.36 -13.90
CA THR A 223 -3.20 -5.84 -14.27
C THR A 223 -4.15 -5.90 -13.08
N ASP A 224 -3.78 -5.28 -11.96
CA ASP A 224 -4.49 -5.35 -10.68
C ASP A 224 -4.65 -6.79 -10.16
N ASP A 225 -3.71 -7.69 -10.52
CA ASP A 225 -3.65 -9.07 -10.03
C ASP A 225 -2.20 -9.49 -9.80
N ASN A 226 -1.78 -9.50 -8.52
CA ASN A 226 -0.40 -9.72 -8.16
C ASN A 226 0.12 -11.12 -8.61
N SER A 227 -0.76 -12.12 -8.71
CA SER A 227 -0.39 -13.47 -9.17
C SER A 227 -0.05 -13.53 -10.66
N VAL A 228 -0.55 -12.57 -11.44
CA VAL A 228 -0.33 -12.47 -12.90
C VAL A 228 0.88 -11.61 -13.21
N ASP A 229 1.14 -10.60 -12.38
CA ASP A 229 2.15 -9.58 -12.67
C ASP A 229 3.52 -9.87 -12.07
N PHE A 230 3.57 -10.67 -10.98
CA PHE A 230 4.82 -10.96 -10.29
C PHE A 230 5.30 -12.40 -10.47
N THR A 231 6.62 -12.55 -10.59
CA THR A 231 7.33 -13.83 -10.65
C THR A 231 8.54 -13.81 -9.74
N CYS A 232 8.99 -15.00 -9.32
CA CYS A 232 10.24 -15.13 -8.57
C CYS A 232 11.43 -15.09 -9.53
N ARG A 233 12.39 -14.20 -9.23
CA ARG A 233 13.62 -14.01 -9.99
C ARG A 233 14.77 -13.76 -9.03
N PRO A 234 16.04 -14.00 -9.45
CA PRO A 234 17.18 -13.46 -8.72
C PRO A 234 16.99 -11.96 -8.52
N ARG A 235 17.23 -11.48 -7.31
CA ARG A 235 17.03 -10.07 -6.98
C ARG A 235 17.91 -9.13 -7.81
N THR A 236 17.42 -7.93 -8.07
CA THR A 236 18.09 -6.87 -8.83
C THR A 236 17.89 -5.48 -8.21
N PRO A 237 18.10 -5.29 -6.89
CA PRO A 237 17.83 -4.01 -6.24
C PRO A 237 18.61 -2.87 -6.90
N GLY A 238 17.89 -1.87 -7.40
CA GLY A 238 18.41 -0.65 -8.02
C GLY A 238 18.71 -0.74 -9.53
N PHE A 239 18.24 -1.77 -10.24
CA PHE A 239 18.55 -1.99 -11.67
C PHE A 239 17.41 -2.58 -12.50
#